data_AF-A0A8H7K9U2-F1
#
_entry.id   AF-A0A8H7K9U2-F1
#
_cell.length_a   1.000
_cell.length_b   1.000
_cell.length_c   1.000
_cell.angle_alpha   90.00
_cell.angle_beta   90.00
_cell.angle_gamma   90.00
#
_symmetry.space_group_name_H-M   'P 1'
#
loop_
_entity.id
_entity.type
_entity.pdbx_description
1 polymer ?
#
loop_
_entity_poly.entity_id
_entity_poly.type
_entity_poly.pdbx_seq_one_letter_code
_entity_poly.pdbx_strand_id
1 'polypeptide(L)'
;MSLAWTAPQRGLSPPVAILAFYAPTDYEDPWWQNPIYPNGAPYKGLQYDVLEGVEDEAITNYEMVGAWEEPIADPRSQDDARCRIVFHINWKAQTLPVIMNGLPSRKTAAEKHPDVEDWNKLPQPSVETIKAHSPRAHIDQGDYNVPTFFVHGTSDDLIPWQQSNTTYQAMLERGIKTGLVLLEGLLIYAI
;
A
#
# COMPACT_ATOMS: atom_id res chain seq x y z
N MET A 1 2.28 -9.95 3.18
CA MET A 1 3.00 -10.37 4.41
C MET A 1 2.07 -10.64 5.61
N SER A 2 0.86 -10.06 5.67
CA SER A 2 -0.08 -10.17 6.81
C SER A 2 -0.47 -11.57 7.25
N LEU A 3 -0.51 -12.56 6.35
CA LEU A 3 -0.82 -13.94 6.72
C LEU A 3 0.20 -14.56 7.68
N ALA A 4 1.38 -13.98 7.85
CA ALA A 4 2.37 -14.46 8.82
C ALA A 4 1.88 -14.35 10.28
N TRP A 5 1.07 -13.34 10.61
CA TRP A 5 0.52 -13.14 11.97
C TRP A 5 -1.01 -13.29 12.02
N THR A 6 -1.74 -12.93 10.96
CA THR A 6 -3.22 -12.98 10.95
C THR A 6 -3.78 -14.40 10.79
N ALA A 7 -3.10 -15.30 10.08
CA ALA A 7 -3.56 -16.69 9.95
C ALA A 7 -3.47 -17.44 11.31
N PRO A 8 -2.35 -17.37 12.07
CA PRO A 8 -2.29 -17.92 13.42
C PRO A 8 -3.39 -17.42 14.37
N GLN A 9 -3.73 -16.13 14.31
CA GLN A 9 -4.82 -15.55 15.12
C GLN A 9 -6.19 -16.19 14.87
N ARG A 10 -6.37 -16.82 13.70
CA ARG A 10 -7.59 -17.57 13.32
C ARG A 10 -7.43 -19.09 13.48
N GLY A 11 -6.36 -19.56 14.13
CA GLY A 11 -6.08 -20.99 14.28
C GLY A 11 -5.62 -21.68 13.00
N LEU A 12 -5.20 -20.91 11.98
CA LEU A 12 -4.68 -21.42 10.72
C LEU A 12 -3.15 -21.38 10.72
N SER A 13 -2.52 -22.30 9.99
CA SER A 13 -1.07 -22.24 9.79
C SER A 13 -0.68 -21.02 8.96
N PRO A 14 0.42 -20.32 9.30
CA PRO A 14 0.95 -19.27 8.44
C PRO A 14 1.56 -19.89 7.16
N PRO A 15 1.86 -19.08 6.14
CA PRO A 15 2.62 -19.54 4.98
C PRO A 15 3.98 -20.12 5.38
N VAL A 16 4.49 -21.09 4.63
CA VAL A 16 5.82 -21.68 4.88
C VAL A 16 6.98 -20.76 4.47
N ALA A 17 6.73 -19.85 3.52
CA ALA A 17 7.63 -18.80 3.08
C ALA A 17 6.83 -17.71 2.33
N ILE A 18 7.42 -16.51 2.21
CA ILE A 18 6.86 -15.37 1.47
C ILE A 18 7.91 -14.84 0.49
N LEU A 19 7.49 -14.58 -0.74
CA LEU A 19 8.23 -13.77 -1.71
C LEU A 19 7.51 -12.42 -1.83
N ALA A 20 8.21 -11.34 -1.49
CA ALA A 20 7.67 -9.99 -1.45
C ALA A 20 8.34 -9.12 -2.52
N PHE A 21 7.57 -8.63 -3.47
CA PHE A 21 8.02 -7.66 -4.48
C PHE A 21 7.58 -6.26 -4.06
N TYR A 22 8.52 -5.29 -4.06
CA TYR A 22 8.29 -3.86 -3.80
C TYR A 22 7.33 -3.59 -2.61
N ALA A 23 7.39 -4.40 -1.56
CA ALA A 23 6.36 -4.38 -0.52
C ALA A 23 6.57 -3.20 0.44
N PRO A 24 5.50 -2.46 0.81
CA PRO A 24 5.55 -1.56 1.94
C PRO A 24 5.59 -2.40 3.22
N THR A 25 6.62 -2.22 4.03
CA THR A 25 6.86 -3.06 5.21
C THR A 25 6.83 -2.30 6.51
N ASP A 26 7.04 -0.98 6.47
CA ASP A 26 7.04 -0.12 7.65
C ASP A 26 6.03 1.01 7.47
N TYR A 27 4.81 0.83 7.97
CA TYR A 27 3.77 1.86 7.92
C TYR A 27 3.94 2.97 8.95
N GLU A 28 4.89 2.86 9.89
CA GLU A 28 5.19 3.93 10.84
C GLU A 28 6.13 4.99 10.23
N ASP A 29 6.73 4.69 9.07
CA ASP A 29 7.62 5.60 8.36
C ASP A 29 6.91 6.93 8.00
N PRO A 30 7.51 8.11 8.29
CA PRO A 30 6.96 9.41 7.92
C PRO A 30 6.67 9.57 6.41
N TRP A 31 7.27 8.75 5.54
CA TRP A 31 6.97 8.69 4.11
C TRP A 31 5.46 8.72 3.83
N TRP A 32 4.69 7.93 4.58
CA TRP A 32 3.24 7.76 4.36
C TRP A 32 2.38 8.96 4.79
N GLN A 33 2.97 9.91 5.52
CA GLN A 33 2.30 11.15 5.94
C GLN A 33 2.56 12.31 4.97
N ASN A 34 3.37 12.09 3.93
CA ASN A 34 3.73 13.09 2.94
C ASN A 34 3.17 12.72 1.56
N PRO A 35 2.81 13.72 0.73
CA PRO A 35 2.44 13.48 -0.65
C PRO A 35 3.56 12.79 -1.43
N ILE A 36 3.20 11.76 -2.19
CA ILE A 36 4.07 11.02 -3.09
C ILE A 36 3.70 11.45 -4.51
N TYR A 37 4.69 11.90 -5.29
CA TYR A 37 4.51 12.32 -6.68
C TYR A 37 5.31 11.39 -7.59
N PRO A 38 4.66 10.36 -8.15
CA PRO A 38 5.34 9.40 -9.02
C PRO A 38 5.87 10.09 -10.27
N ASN A 39 6.97 9.59 -10.80
CA ASN A 39 7.52 10.01 -12.08
C ASN A 39 6.47 9.83 -13.18
N GLY A 40 6.37 10.84 -14.07
CA GLY A 40 5.34 10.87 -15.11
C GLY A 40 3.95 11.31 -14.64
N ALA A 41 3.68 11.35 -13.33
CA ALA A 41 2.38 11.71 -12.77
C ALA A 41 2.45 12.72 -11.61
N PRO A 42 3.05 13.91 -11.80
CA PRO A 42 3.06 14.93 -10.77
C PRO A 42 1.64 15.50 -10.54
N TYR A 43 1.31 15.82 -9.29
CA TYR A 43 0.04 16.45 -8.97
C TYR A 43 -0.01 17.88 -9.50
N LYS A 44 -1.03 18.19 -10.33
CA LYS A 44 -1.22 19.51 -10.97
C LYS A 44 -2.45 20.27 -10.46
N GLY A 45 -2.90 19.97 -9.24
CA GLY A 45 -4.08 20.63 -8.67
C GLY A 45 -5.43 20.07 -9.16
N LEU A 46 -5.44 18.88 -9.78
CA LEU A 46 -6.67 18.21 -10.22
C LEU A 46 -7.65 18.07 -9.05
N GLN A 47 -8.92 18.42 -9.30
CA GLN A 47 -10.03 18.28 -8.36
C GLN A 47 -10.90 17.12 -8.83
N TYR A 48 -11.32 16.28 -7.88
CA TYR A 48 -12.15 15.11 -8.14
C TYR A 48 -12.83 14.66 -6.86
N ASP A 49 -13.84 13.81 -7.02
CA ASP A 49 -14.42 13.05 -5.91
C ASP A 49 -13.80 11.66 -5.90
N VAL A 50 -13.03 11.32 -4.86
CA VAL A 50 -12.36 10.02 -4.75
C VAL A 50 -13.36 8.86 -4.71
N LEU A 51 -14.58 9.08 -4.24
CA LEU A 51 -15.61 8.02 -4.18
C LEU A 51 -16.20 7.70 -5.55
N GLU A 52 -15.91 8.47 -6.59
CA GLU A 52 -16.39 8.22 -7.96
C GLU A 52 -15.99 6.84 -8.49
N GLY A 53 -14.80 6.36 -8.13
CA GLY A 53 -14.29 5.05 -8.55
C GLY A 53 -14.67 3.88 -7.62
N VAL A 54 -15.41 4.15 -6.53
CA VAL A 54 -15.73 3.13 -5.52
C VAL A 54 -17.11 2.54 -5.77
N GLU A 55 -17.12 1.31 -6.25
CA GLU A 55 -18.33 0.54 -6.53
C GLU A 55 -18.93 -0.10 -5.27
N ASP A 56 -20.24 -0.37 -5.29
CA ASP A 56 -20.93 -1.07 -4.19
C ASP A 56 -20.49 -2.54 -4.07
N GLU A 57 -20.08 -3.15 -5.18
CA GLU A 57 -19.70 -4.55 -5.28
C GLU A 57 -18.35 -4.71 -6.00
N ALA A 58 -17.66 -5.83 -5.74
CA ALA A 58 -16.40 -6.12 -6.39
C ALA A 58 -16.59 -6.36 -7.89
N ILE A 59 -15.77 -5.73 -8.71
CA ILE A 59 -15.74 -5.95 -10.16
C ILE A 59 -14.81 -7.13 -10.50
N THR A 60 -15.18 -7.89 -11.53
CA THR A 60 -14.42 -9.08 -11.97
C THR A 60 -13.51 -8.81 -13.17
N ASN A 61 -13.65 -7.65 -13.82
CA ASN A 61 -12.75 -7.17 -14.88
C ASN A 61 -12.48 -5.67 -14.73
N TYR A 62 -11.38 -5.21 -15.30
CA TYR A 62 -11.06 -3.80 -15.45
C TYR A 62 -10.07 -3.64 -16.62
N GLU A 63 -10.50 -2.98 -17.69
CA GLU A 63 -9.77 -2.96 -18.98
C GLU A 63 -8.99 -1.66 -19.24
N MET A 64 -9.12 -0.65 -18.36
CA MET A 64 -8.42 0.64 -18.54
C MET A 64 -6.91 0.44 -18.54
N VAL A 65 -6.40 -0.34 -17.59
CA VAL A 65 -4.97 -0.53 -17.37
C VAL A 65 -4.53 -1.82 -18.06
N GLY A 66 -3.80 -1.72 -19.17
CA GLY A 66 -3.19 -2.88 -19.81
C GLY A 66 -2.02 -3.43 -18.99
N ALA A 67 -1.78 -4.74 -19.05
CA ALA A 67 -0.69 -5.44 -18.33
C ALA A 67 0.74 -4.99 -18.72
N TRP A 68 0.89 -4.18 -19.77
CA TRP A 68 2.16 -3.72 -20.32
C TRP A 68 2.27 -2.18 -20.37
N GLU A 69 1.25 -1.49 -19.87
CA GLU A 69 1.23 -0.03 -19.84
C GLU A 69 1.77 0.44 -18.48
N GLU A 70 2.48 1.56 -18.49
CA GLU A 70 2.87 2.32 -17.31
C GLU A 70 1.62 3.08 -16.81
N PRO A 71 0.80 2.48 -15.93
CA PRO A 71 -0.58 2.96 -15.74
C PRO A 71 -0.58 4.35 -15.12
N ILE A 72 0.41 4.61 -14.28
CA ILE A 72 0.54 5.87 -13.56
C ILE A 72 0.98 6.99 -14.51
N ALA A 73 1.86 6.72 -15.47
CA ALA A 73 2.36 7.71 -16.41
C ALA A 73 1.41 7.96 -17.60
N ASP A 74 0.43 7.08 -17.85
CA ASP A 74 -0.58 7.28 -18.88
C ASP A 74 -1.54 8.43 -18.51
N PRO A 75 -1.64 9.50 -19.33
CA PRO A 75 -2.57 10.60 -19.08
C PRO A 75 -4.03 10.15 -18.94
N ARG A 76 -4.45 9.09 -19.64
CA ARG A 76 -5.82 8.55 -19.58
C ARG A 76 -6.22 8.12 -18.17
N SER A 77 -5.25 7.66 -17.38
CA SER A 77 -5.48 7.23 -16.00
C SER A 77 -5.96 8.36 -15.09
N GLN A 78 -5.61 9.62 -15.39
CA GLN A 78 -6.08 10.76 -14.59
C GLN A 78 -7.56 11.05 -14.83
N ASP A 79 -8.07 10.71 -16.03
CA ASP A 79 -9.46 10.85 -16.41
C ASP A 79 -10.34 9.69 -15.92
N ASP A 80 -9.74 8.55 -15.55
CA ASP A 80 -10.44 7.41 -14.97
C ASP A 80 -10.66 7.51 -13.45
N ALA A 81 -11.89 7.28 -13.01
CA ALA A 81 -12.30 7.43 -11.61
C ALA A 81 -11.64 6.42 -10.65
N ARG A 82 -11.36 5.19 -11.10
CA ARG A 82 -10.73 4.14 -10.28
C ARG A 82 -9.23 4.36 -10.19
N CYS A 83 -8.59 4.73 -11.29
CA CYS A 83 -7.18 5.14 -11.28
C CYS A 83 -6.95 6.36 -10.39
N ARG A 84 -7.90 7.31 -10.33
CA ARG A 84 -7.86 8.42 -9.37
C ARG A 84 -7.77 7.98 -7.91
N ILE A 85 -8.20 6.78 -7.52
CA ILE A 85 -7.98 6.27 -6.16
C ILE A 85 -6.48 6.04 -5.91
N VAL A 86 -5.74 5.49 -6.88
CA VAL A 86 -4.28 5.28 -6.79
C VAL A 86 -3.56 6.63 -6.74
N PHE A 87 -3.97 7.60 -7.55
CA PHE A 87 -3.42 8.95 -7.47
C PHE A 87 -3.75 9.62 -6.13
N HIS A 88 -4.96 9.42 -5.61
CA HIS A 88 -5.41 9.99 -4.35
C HIS A 88 -4.55 9.53 -3.18
N ILE A 89 -4.33 8.21 -3.03
CA ILE A 89 -3.52 7.68 -1.92
C ILE A 89 -2.10 8.26 -1.91
N ASN A 90 -1.52 8.49 -3.09
CA ASN A 90 -0.18 9.07 -3.25
C ASN A 90 -0.17 10.60 -3.12
N TRP A 91 -0.88 11.32 -4.00
CA TRP A 91 -0.84 12.78 -4.10
C TRP A 91 -1.36 13.51 -2.86
N LYS A 92 -2.23 12.87 -2.07
CA LYS A 92 -2.87 13.49 -0.90
C LYS A 92 -2.35 12.94 0.43
N ALA A 93 -1.32 12.09 0.42
CA ALA A 93 -0.85 11.37 1.60
C ALA A 93 -1.97 10.55 2.28
N GLN A 94 -2.80 9.89 1.47
CA GLN A 94 -4.00 9.16 1.90
C GLN A 94 -3.82 7.64 1.84
N THR A 95 -2.58 7.15 1.65
CA THR A 95 -2.26 5.71 1.65
C THR A 95 -2.75 5.01 2.91
N LEU A 96 -2.30 5.41 4.11
CA LEU A 96 -2.69 4.69 5.34
C LEU A 96 -4.20 4.78 5.63
N PRO A 97 -4.85 5.96 5.56
CA PRO A 97 -6.30 6.05 5.74
C PRO A 97 -7.08 5.10 4.83
N VAL A 98 -6.73 5.06 3.54
CA VAL A 98 -7.46 4.26 2.54
C VAL A 98 -7.18 2.77 2.67
N ILE A 99 -5.92 2.33 2.80
CA ILE A 99 -5.62 0.89 2.84
C ILE A 99 -6.04 0.22 4.16
N MET A 100 -6.13 0.97 5.25
CA MET A 100 -6.51 0.44 6.57
C MET A 100 -8.01 0.52 6.83
N ASN A 101 -8.66 1.61 6.43
CA ASN A 101 -10.08 1.83 6.75
C ASN A 101 -11.00 1.61 5.54
N GLY A 102 -10.44 1.56 4.32
CA GLY A 102 -11.21 1.49 3.09
C GLY A 102 -11.88 2.82 2.73
N LEU A 103 -12.56 2.81 1.58
CA LEU A 103 -13.47 3.87 1.14
C LEU A 103 -14.86 3.24 0.96
N PRO A 104 -15.95 3.90 1.42
CA PRO A 104 -17.30 3.46 1.12
C PRO A 104 -17.69 3.84 -0.31
N SER A 105 -18.70 3.17 -0.86
CA SER A 105 -19.35 3.68 -2.07
C SER A 105 -20.12 4.97 -1.75
N ARG A 106 -20.38 5.80 -2.78
CA ARG A 106 -21.19 7.02 -2.62
C ARG A 106 -22.56 6.76 -1.96
N LYS A 107 -23.19 5.62 -2.26
CA LYS A 107 -24.50 5.26 -1.72
C LYS A 107 -24.46 5.00 -0.21
N THR A 108 -23.35 4.45 0.29
CA THR A 108 -23.21 4.02 1.68
C THR A 108 -22.39 4.99 2.53
N ALA A 109 -21.71 5.96 1.92
CA ALA A 109 -20.83 6.91 2.61
C ALA A 109 -21.52 7.67 3.74
N ALA A 110 -22.66 8.32 3.45
CA ALA A 110 -23.39 9.11 4.44
C ALA A 110 -24.00 8.27 5.58
N GLU A 111 -24.37 7.02 5.30
CA GLU A 111 -24.94 6.10 6.29
C GLU A 111 -23.86 5.52 7.21
N LYS A 112 -22.75 5.04 6.64
CA LYS A 112 -21.68 4.36 7.38
C LYS A 112 -20.77 5.34 8.11
N HIS A 113 -20.59 6.54 7.56
CA HIS A 113 -19.66 7.55 8.05
C HIS A 113 -20.28 8.96 7.98
N PRO A 114 -21.33 9.23 8.78
CA PRO A 114 -22.02 10.51 8.77
C PRO A 114 -21.11 11.69 9.18
N ASP A 115 -20.00 11.40 9.85
CA ASP A 115 -19.06 12.39 10.39
C ASP A 115 -18.00 12.84 9.38
N VAL A 116 -17.92 12.21 8.20
CA VAL A 116 -16.91 12.50 7.18
C VAL A 116 -17.43 13.54 6.21
N GLU A 117 -16.90 14.77 6.33
CA GLU A 117 -17.27 15.90 5.46
C GLU A 117 -16.52 15.90 4.13
N ASP A 118 -15.25 15.45 4.12
CA ASP A 118 -14.40 15.45 2.94
C ASP A 118 -13.61 14.13 2.81
N TRP A 119 -14.06 13.28 1.88
CA TRP A 119 -13.39 12.03 1.54
C TRP A 119 -12.03 12.23 0.89
N ASN A 120 -11.73 13.41 0.34
CA ASN A 120 -10.41 13.72 -0.19
C ASN A 120 -9.37 14.03 0.90
N LYS A 121 -9.77 14.10 2.17
CA LYS A 121 -8.91 14.47 3.29
C LYS A 121 -9.29 13.75 4.58
N LEU A 122 -9.09 12.44 4.60
CA LEU A 122 -9.30 11.65 5.81
C LEU A 122 -8.18 11.88 6.84
N PRO A 123 -8.50 11.75 8.15
CA PRO A 123 -7.48 11.78 9.20
C PRO A 123 -6.57 10.54 9.11
N GLN A 124 -5.32 10.69 9.56
CA GLN A 124 -4.40 9.56 9.67
C GLN A 124 -4.92 8.55 10.71
N PRO A 125 -4.74 7.23 10.48
CA PRO A 125 -5.09 6.21 11.47
C PRO A 125 -4.27 6.37 12.77
N SER A 126 -4.78 5.80 13.87
CA SER A 126 -4.03 5.81 15.13
C SER A 126 -2.74 4.99 15.03
N VAL A 127 -1.76 5.27 15.89
CA VAL A 127 -0.49 4.51 15.94
C VAL A 127 -0.73 3.02 16.17
N GLU A 128 -1.71 2.68 17.01
CA GLU A 128 -2.08 1.29 17.29
C GLU A 128 -2.61 0.60 16.03
N THR A 129 -3.44 1.31 15.26
CA THR A 129 -3.98 0.82 13.98
C THR A 129 -2.86 0.64 12.96
N ILE A 130 -1.93 1.60 12.86
CA ILE A 130 -0.78 1.52 11.96
C ILE A 130 0.08 0.29 12.31
N LYS A 131 0.41 0.10 13.59
CA LYS A 131 1.21 -1.04 14.06
C LYS A 131 0.54 -2.37 13.78
N ALA A 132 -0.77 -2.47 13.99
CA ALA A 132 -1.52 -3.71 13.74
C ALA A 132 -1.53 -4.17 12.27
N HIS A 133 -1.16 -3.29 11.34
CA HIS A 133 -1.09 -3.57 9.91
C HIS A 133 0.34 -3.57 9.36
N SER A 134 1.33 -3.13 10.14
CA SER A 134 2.73 -2.95 9.71
C SER A 134 3.54 -4.25 9.88
N PRO A 135 4.04 -4.88 8.79
CA PRO A 135 4.91 -6.05 8.91
C PRO A 135 6.11 -5.82 9.84
N ARG A 136 6.72 -4.63 9.78
CA ARG A 136 7.85 -4.25 10.63
C ARG A 136 7.49 -4.27 12.11
N ALA A 137 6.34 -3.73 12.48
CA ALA A 137 5.87 -3.74 13.87
C ALA A 137 5.68 -5.16 14.41
N HIS A 138 5.18 -6.09 13.58
CA HIS A 138 5.02 -7.49 13.96
C HIS A 138 6.35 -8.26 14.07
N ILE A 139 7.33 -7.95 13.21
CA ILE A 139 8.71 -8.45 13.37
C ILE A 139 9.31 -7.98 14.69
N ASP A 140 9.13 -6.70 15.02
CA ASP A 140 9.62 -6.10 16.26
C ASP A 140 8.86 -6.61 17.51
N GLN A 141 7.61 -7.04 17.37
CA GLN A 141 6.85 -7.66 18.47
C GLN A 141 7.17 -9.17 18.61
N GLY A 142 7.72 -9.80 17.58
CA GLY A 142 8.09 -11.22 17.57
C GLY A 142 6.95 -12.17 17.20
N ASP A 143 5.82 -11.65 16.72
CA ASP A 143 4.69 -12.45 16.22
C ASP A 143 4.75 -12.69 14.71
N TYR A 144 5.77 -12.16 14.03
CA TYR A 144 6.15 -12.53 12.66
C TYR A 144 7.32 -13.51 12.66
N ASN A 145 7.12 -14.75 12.17
CA ASN A 145 8.15 -15.79 12.14
C ASN A 145 8.28 -16.53 10.79
N VAL A 146 7.74 -15.96 9.71
CA VAL A 146 7.72 -16.61 8.39
C VAL A 146 8.96 -16.22 7.57
N PRO A 147 9.70 -17.19 7.00
CA PRO A 147 10.79 -16.87 6.10
C PRO A 147 10.35 -15.98 4.94
N THR A 148 11.07 -14.89 4.68
CA THR A 148 10.67 -13.91 3.66
C THR A 148 11.84 -13.55 2.75
N PHE A 149 11.60 -13.53 1.44
CA PHE A 149 12.56 -13.07 0.45
C PHE A 149 12.02 -11.80 -0.20
N PHE A 150 12.81 -10.73 -0.19
CA PHE A 150 12.45 -9.42 -0.74
C PHE A 150 13.11 -9.21 -2.10
N VAL A 151 12.37 -8.62 -3.03
CA VAL A 151 12.89 -8.11 -4.31
C VAL A 151 12.38 -6.67 -4.47
N HIS A 152 13.29 -5.72 -4.61
CA HIS A 152 12.92 -4.29 -4.69
C HIS A 152 13.82 -3.54 -5.67
N GLY A 153 13.25 -2.72 -6.55
CA GLY A 153 14.00 -1.85 -7.45
C GLY A 153 14.46 -0.56 -6.76
N THR A 154 15.71 -0.14 -6.94
CA THR A 154 16.22 1.08 -6.25
C THR A 154 15.72 2.38 -6.87
N SER A 155 14.97 2.31 -7.98
CA SER A 155 14.34 3.45 -8.64
C SER A 155 12.84 3.56 -8.35
N ASP A 156 12.28 2.71 -7.48
CA ASP A 156 10.91 2.84 -7.01
C ASP A 156 10.70 4.18 -6.30
N ASP A 157 9.70 4.94 -6.76
CA ASP A 157 9.35 6.27 -6.26
C ASP A 157 8.00 6.29 -5.53
N LEU A 158 7.34 5.14 -5.41
CA LEU A 158 6.10 4.95 -4.66
C LEU A 158 6.39 4.42 -3.26
N ILE A 159 7.28 3.42 -3.19
CA ILE A 159 7.61 2.70 -1.97
C ILE A 159 9.12 2.76 -1.77
N PRO A 160 9.61 3.32 -0.64
CA PRO A 160 11.04 3.42 -0.43
C PRO A 160 11.67 2.03 -0.29
N TRP A 161 12.58 1.68 -1.19
CA TRP A 161 13.32 0.41 -1.12
C TRP A 161 14.08 0.24 0.21
N GLN A 162 14.41 1.35 0.86
CA GLN A 162 15.00 1.39 2.19
C GLN A 162 14.13 0.66 3.21
N GLN A 163 12.79 0.68 3.10
CA GLN A 163 11.93 -0.09 4.00
C GLN A 163 12.17 -1.60 3.88
N SER A 164 12.34 -2.12 2.65
CA SER A 164 12.71 -3.53 2.45
C SER A 164 14.07 -3.83 3.06
N ASN A 165 15.06 -2.95 2.90
CA ASN A 165 16.38 -3.11 3.50
C ASN A 165 16.34 -3.10 5.04
N THR A 166 15.70 -2.10 5.65
CA THR A 166 15.62 -1.99 7.12
C THR A 166 14.82 -3.13 7.73
N THR A 167 13.75 -3.59 7.05
CA THR A 167 12.94 -4.74 7.49
C THR A 167 13.72 -6.05 7.38
N TYR A 168 14.48 -6.23 6.29
CA TYR A 168 15.41 -7.34 6.15
C TYR A 168 16.40 -7.41 7.33
N GLN A 169 17.00 -6.27 7.72
CA GLN A 169 17.90 -6.23 8.89
C GLN A 169 17.18 -6.62 10.18
N ALA A 170 15.98 -6.10 10.43
CA ALA A 170 15.18 -6.45 11.62
C ALA A 170 14.87 -7.94 11.70
N MET A 171 14.57 -8.56 10.55
CA MET A 171 14.34 -10.00 10.47
C MET A 171 15.62 -10.80 10.80
N LEU A 172 16.79 -10.36 10.31
CA LEU A 172 18.07 -10.97 10.66
C LEU A 172 18.35 -10.89 12.17
N GLU A 173 18.12 -9.73 12.78
CA GLU A 173 18.30 -9.52 14.22
C GLU A 173 17.39 -10.44 15.06
N ARG A 174 16.22 -10.79 14.53
CA ARG A 174 15.27 -11.74 15.13
C ARG A 174 15.56 -13.21 14.80
N GLY A 175 16.60 -13.49 14.02
CA GLY A 175 16.94 -14.85 13.60
C GLY A 175 15.93 -15.45 12.61
N ILE A 176 15.10 -14.63 11.95
CA ILE A 176 14.14 -15.09 10.95
C ILE A 176 14.89 -15.27 9.63
N LYS A 177 14.75 -16.43 9.00
CA LYS A 177 15.36 -16.72 7.69
C LYS A 177 14.86 -15.72 6.65
N THR A 178 15.76 -14.90 6.10
CA THR A 178 15.39 -13.85 5.16
C THR A 178 16.41 -13.68 4.05
N GLY A 179 15.98 -13.12 2.93
CA GLY A 179 16.83 -12.76 1.79
C GLY A 179 16.35 -11.44 1.18
N LEU A 180 17.26 -10.71 0.54
CA LEU A 180 16.97 -9.44 -0.10
C LEU A 180 17.78 -9.34 -1.41
N VAL A 181 17.10 -8.94 -2.48
CA VAL A 181 17.72 -8.52 -3.73
C VAL A 181 17.24 -7.11 -4.04
N LEU A 182 18.21 -6.20 -4.15
CA LEU A 182 17.99 -4.85 -4.66
C LEU A 182 18.39 -4.81 -6.13
N LEU A 183 17.47 -4.39 -6.99
CA LEU A 183 17.72 -4.24 -8.42
C LEU A 183 18.13 -2.79 -8.69
N GLU A 184 19.42 -2.57 -8.92
CA GLU A 184 20.00 -1.24 -9.11
C GLU A 184 19.47 -0.56 -10.38
N GLY A 185 19.02 0.69 -10.23
CA GLY A 185 18.56 1.53 -11.34
C GLY A 185 17.29 1.07 -12.04
N LEU A 186 16.56 0.12 -11.45
CA LEU A 186 15.34 -0.46 -12.01
C LEU A 186 14.13 -0.07 -11.17
N LEU A 187 13.03 0.21 -11.87
CA LEU A 187 11.66 0.21 -11.35
C LEU A 187 11.10 -1.19 -11.57
N ILE A 188 10.46 -1.77 -10.55
CA ILE A 188 9.76 -3.06 -10.67
C ILE A 188 8.27 -2.77 -10.63
N TYR A 189 7.61 -2.87 -11.78
CA TYR A 189 6.16 -2.99 -11.82
C TYR A 189 5.80 -4.46 -11.57
N ALA A 190 4.90 -4.74 -10.63
CA ALA A 190 4.16 -5.98 -10.77
C ALA A 190 3.12 -5.85 -11.87
N ILE A 191 3.13 -6.90 -12.67
CA ILE A 191 2.23 -7.20 -13.78
C ILE A 191 0.88 -7.62 -13.21
#